data_AF-A0A732XWR8-F1
#
_entry.id   AF-A0A732XWR8-F1
#
_cell.length_a   1.000
_cell.length_b   1.000
_cell.length_c   1.000
_cell.angle_alpha   90.00
_cell.angle_beta   90.00
_cell.angle_gamma   90.00
#
_symmetry.space_group_name_H-M   'P 1'
#
loop_
_entity.id
_entity.type
_entity.pdbx_description
1 polymer ?
#
loop_
_entity_poly.entity_id
_entity_poly.type
_entity_poly.pdbx_seq_one_letter_code
_entity_poly.pdbx_strand_id
1 'polypeptide(L)'
;MNGKIYKHVSERLYADIDNERVADIDIVGLTQSDEVKDFFGNSVIIHEGDYVYLYTDSIEGGELSYIFSEGYVIPNPYEFKPY
;
A
#
# COMPACT_ATOMS: atom_id res chain seq x y z
N MET A 1 6.14 26.58 6.53
CA MET A 1 5.79 25.54 5.55
C MET A 1 6.47 24.26 5.98
N ASN A 2 5.78 23.40 6.73
CA ASN A 2 6.31 22.06 7.01
C ASN A 2 5.94 21.21 5.79
N GLY A 3 6.85 21.13 4.81
CA GLY A 3 6.69 20.18 3.72
C GLY A 3 6.62 18.77 4.32
N LYS A 4 5.54 18.03 4.05
CA LYS A 4 5.50 16.60 4.35
C LYS A 4 6.72 15.97 3.66
N ILE A 5 7.66 15.46 4.45
CA ILE A 5 8.74 14.60 3.93
C ILE A 5 8.06 13.25 3.70
N TYR A 6 7.60 13.02 2.48
CA TYR A 6 7.14 11.71 2.07
C TYR A 6 8.28 10.70 2.26
N LYS A 7 7.99 9.51 2.79
CA LYS A 7 9.00 8.45 2.92
C LYS A 7 9.65 8.16 1.57
N HIS A 8 10.92 7.77 1.61
CA HIS A 8 11.70 7.51 0.41
C HIS A 8 11.02 6.41 -0.41
N VAL A 9 11.21 6.39 -1.74
CA VAL A 9 10.56 5.41 -2.62
C VAL A 9 10.82 3.96 -2.20
N SER A 10 12.00 3.72 -1.61
CA SER A 10 12.41 2.42 -1.05
C SER A 10 11.56 1.91 0.11
N GLU A 11 10.83 2.80 0.80
CA GLU A 11 10.01 2.46 1.97
C GLU A 11 8.53 2.28 1.60
N ARG A 12 8.21 2.33 0.30
CA ARG A 12 6.85 2.17 -0.20
C ARG A 12 6.56 0.70 -0.43
N LEU A 13 5.31 0.33 -0.21
CA LEU A 13 4.81 -1.03 -0.34
C LEU A 13 3.97 -1.14 -1.61
N TYR A 14 4.10 -2.28 -2.28
CA TYR A 14 3.33 -2.58 -3.46
C TYR A 14 1.86 -2.86 -3.09
N ALA A 15 0.93 -2.25 -3.84
CA ALA A 15 -0.50 -2.53 -3.75
C ALA A 15 -1.04 -2.93 -5.13
N ASP A 16 -1.75 -4.07 -5.19
CA ASP A 16 -2.33 -4.62 -6.42
C ASP A 16 -3.76 -4.10 -6.61
N ILE A 17 -3.88 -2.89 -7.15
CA ILE A 17 -5.16 -2.17 -7.27
C ILE A 17 -6.17 -2.90 -8.18
N ASP A 18 -5.70 -3.71 -9.14
CA ASP A 18 -6.59 -4.46 -10.04
C ASP A 18 -7.36 -5.55 -9.29
N ASN A 19 -6.82 -6.07 -8.19
CA ASN A 19 -7.48 -7.02 -7.31
C ASN A 19 -8.19 -6.36 -6.10
N GLU A 20 -7.80 -5.14 -5.72
CA GLU A 20 -8.13 -4.54 -4.41
C GLU A 20 -9.21 -3.45 -4.43
N ARG A 21 -9.76 -3.09 -5.60
CA ARG A 21 -10.91 -2.15 -5.64
C ARG A 21 -12.15 -2.77 -5.01
N VAL A 22 -12.43 -2.45 -3.75
CA VAL A 22 -13.66 -2.89 -3.09
C VAL A 22 -14.32 -1.79 -2.26
N ALA A 23 -15.56 -1.48 -2.65
CA ALA A 23 -16.70 -1.01 -1.85
C ALA A 23 -16.60 0.29 -1.03
N ASP A 24 -15.42 0.71 -0.58
CA ASP A 24 -15.19 1.89 0.25
C ASP A 24 -14.02 2.69 -0.34
N ILE A 25 -14.15 4.01 -0.35
CA ILE A 25 -13.15 4.94 -0.88
C ILE A 25 -11.97 5.13 0.08
N ASP A 26 -12.15 4.80 1.36
CA ASP A 26 -11.17 5.05 2.43
C ASP A 26 -10.34 3.82 2.80
N ILE A 27 -10.60 2.64 2.20
CA ILE A 27 -9.92 1.38 2.53
C ILE A 27 -9.31 0.76 1.28
N VAL A 28 -8.02 0.47 1.34
CA VAL A 28 -7.27 -0.24 0.29
C VAL A 28 -6.92 -1.63 0.84
N GLY A 29 -7.28 -2.69 0.10
CA GLY A 29 -6.74 -4.03 0.37
C GLY A 29 -5.22 -4.01 0.23
N LEU A 30 -4.50 -4.91 0.91
CA LEU A 30 -3.03 -4.90 0.81
C LEU A 30 -2.44 -6.31 0.71
N THR A 31 -2.92 -7.25 1.53
CA THR A 31 -2.43 -8.63 1.55
C THR A 31 -3.31 -9.53 2.43
N GLN A 32 -3.37 -10.83 2.10
CA GLN A 32 -4.06 -11.89 2.88
C GLN A 32 -3.28 -12.33 4.11
N SER A 33 -2.05 -11.84 4.23
CA SER A 33 -1.09 -12.21 5.26
C SER A 33 -0.46 -10.96 5.83
N ASP A 34 0.46 -11.10 6.78
CA ASP A 34 1.25 -9.95 7.26
C ASP A 34 2.43 -9.63 6.34
N GLU A 35 2.57 -10.31 5.18
CA GLU A 35 3.69 -10.16 4.25
C GLU A 35 3.30 -9.34 3.01
N VAL A 36 4.14 -8.37 2.67
CA VAL A 36 4.02 -7.49 1.50
C VAL A 36 5.36 -7.34 0.79
N LYS A 37 5.36 -6.76 -0.41
CA LYS A 37 6.58 -6.44 -1.15
C LYS A 37 6.94 -4.96 -0.99
N ASP A 38 8.20 -4.70 -0.67
CA ASP A 38 8.76 -3.35 -0.79
C ASP A 38 9.04 -3.01 -2.27
N PHE A 39 9.46 -1.78 -2.50
CA PHE A 39 9.85 -1.28 -3.81
C PHE A 39 10.91 -2.10 -4.55
N PHE A 40 11.80 -2.79 -3.81
CA PHE A 40 12.86 -3.62 -4.38
C PHE A 40 12.42 -5.08 -4.57
N GLY A 41 11.16 -5.42 -4.25
CA GLY A 41 10.61 -6.76 -4.31
C GLY A 41 10.99 -7.65 -3.12
N ASN A 42 11.58 -7.10 -2.07
CA ASN A 42 11.84 -7.84 -0.83
C ASN A 42 10.54 -8.04 -0.07
N SER A 43 10.42 -9.19 0.58
CA SER A 43 9.33 -9.44 1.53
C SER A 43 9.55 -8.64 2.81
N VAL A 44 8.53 -7.90 3.23
CA VAL A 44 8.48 -7.15 4.48
C VAL A 44 7.25 -7.59 5.26
N ILE A 45 7.40 -7.72 6.57
CA ILE A 45 6.30 -7.98 7.49
C ILE A 45 5.73 -6.65 7.99
N ILE A 46 4.43 -6.48 7.87
CA ILE A 46 3.68 -5.32 8.38
C ILE A 46 2.82 -5.73 9.57
N HIS A 47 2.50 -4.75 10.42
CA HIS A 47 1.67 -4.96 11.60
C HIS A 47 0.57 -3.91 11.67
N GLU A 48 -0.51 -4.23 12.38
CA GLU A 48 -1.54 -3.25 12.74
C GLU A 48 -0.91 -2.00 13.39
N GLY A 49 -1.32 -0.83 12.90
CA GLY A 49 -0.83 0.47 13.36
C GLY A 49 0.38 1.02 12.61
N ASP A 50 1.01 0.24 11.71
CA ASP A 50 2.09 0.74 10.86
C ASP A 50 1.59 1.83 9.91
N TYR A 51 2.31 2.95 9.80
CA TYR A 51 2.03 3.99 8.80
C TYR A 51 2.84 3.76 7.53
N VAL A 52 2.13 3.47 6.44
CA VAL A 52 2.70 2.99 5.18
C VAL A 52 2.33 3.90 4.01
N TYR A 53 3.15 3.81 2.96
CA TYR A 53 2.94 4.49 1.70
C TYR A 53 2.84 3.43 0.62
N LEU A 54 1.79 3.50 -0.19
CA LEU A 54 1.51 2.52 -1.23
C LEU A 54 1.89 3.06 -2.60
N TYR A 55 2.40 2.17 -3.46
CA TYR A 55 2.60 2.44 -4.87
C TYR A 55 1.95 1.34 -5.72
N THR A 56 1.66 1.66 -6.97
CA THR A 56 1.12 0.74 -7.96
C THR A 56 2.00 0.76 -9.20
N ASP A 57 2.04 -0.35 -9.92
CA ASP A 57 2.68 -0.46 -11.24
C ASP A 57 1.85 0.23 -12.34
N SER A 58 1.35 1.45 -12.11
CA SER A 58 0.66 2.19 -13.16
C SER A 58 1.70 2.75 -14.12
N ILE A 59 1.88 2.05 -15.24
CA ILE A 59 2.71 2.48 -16.36
C ILE A 59 2.01 3.63 -17.09
N GLU A 60 2.20 4.87 -16.62
CA GLU A 60 2.20 6.03 -17.51
C GLU A 60 3.57 6.71 -17.39
N GLY A 61 4.38 6.60 -18.45
CA GLY A 61 5.66 7.30 -18.55
C GLY A 61 6.88 6.62 -17.92
N GLY A 62 6.74 5.43 -17.32
CA GLY A 62 7.88 4.61 -16.86
C GLY A 62 8.54 5.08 -15.55
N GLU A 63 7.92 6.03 -14.84
CA GLU A 63 8.39 6.44 -13.51
C GLU A 63 7.46 5.92 -12.41
N LEU A 64 7.97 4.96 -11.64
CA LEU A 64 7.41 4.39 -10.41
C LEU A 64 7.48 5.40 -9.23
N SER A 65 7.14 6.67 -9.46
CA SER A 65 7.38 7.75 -8.50
C SER A 65 6.13 8.21 -7.75
N TYR A 66 4.93 7.79 -8.15
CA TYR A 66 3.69 8.26 -7.53
C TYR A 66 3.31 7.45 -6.29
N ILE A 67 3.00 8.16 -5.19
CA ILE A 67 2.34 7.56 -4.02
C ILE A 67 0.86 7.45 -4.37
N PHE A 68 0.36 6.23 -4.48
CA PHE A 68 -1.05 5.98 -4.74
C PHE A 68 -1.90 6.34 -3.53
N SER A 69 -1.48 5.90 -2.34
CA SER A 69 -2.17 6.14 -1.07
C SER A 69 -1.18 6.11 0.11
N GLU A 70 -1.56 6.71 1.23
CA GLU A 70 -0.84 6.64 2.51
C GLU A 70 -1.86 6.40 3.64
N GLY A 71 -1.48 5.62 4.67
CA GLY A 71 -2.42 5.29 5.73
C GLY A 71 -1.86 4.39 6.82
N TYR A 72 -2.71 4.07 7.79
CA TYR A 72 -2.42 3.11 8.84
C TYR A 72 -2.90 1.72 8.44
N VAL A 73 -2.08 0.70 8.70
CA VAL A 73 -2.46 -0.71 8.56
C VAL A 73 -3.49 -1.06 9.63
N ILE A 74 -4.60 -1.64 9.22
CA ILE A 74 -5.66 -2.16 10.10
C ILE A 74 -5.96 -3.62 9.74
N PRO A 75 -6.49 -4.42 10.67
CA PRO A 75 -7.05 -5.72 10.35
C PRO A 75 -8.17 -5.55 9.31
N ASN A 76 -8.31 -6.52 8.41
CA ASN A 76 -9.37 -6.53 7.43
C ASN A 76 -10.75 -6.36 8.11
N PRO A 77 -11.48 -5.26 7.87
CA PRO A 77 -12.75 -4.99 8.54
C PRO A 77 -13.91 -5.76 7.90
N TYR A 78 -13.68 -6.51 6.82
CA TYR A 78 -14.71 -7.20 6.06
C TYR A 78 -14.69 -8.70 6.32
N GLU A 79 -15.73 -9.20 7.00
CA GLU A 79 -15.86 -10.63 7.35
C GLU A 79 -15.97 -11.58 6.15
N PHE A 80 -16.44 -11.10 5.00
CA PHE A 80 -16.82 -11.93 3.85
C PHE A 80 -15.88 -11.80 2.64
N LYS A 81 -14.79 -11.05 2.77
CA LYS A 81 -13.81 -10.86 1.69
C LYS A 81 -12.40 -11.07 2.22
N PRO A 82 -11.76 -12.21 1.92
CA PRO A 82 -10.31 -12.32 2.09
C PRO A 82 -9.66 -11.41 1.04
N TYR A 83 -8.97 -10.36 1.48
CA TYR A 83 -8.15 -9.51 0.61
C TYR A 83 -6.78 -10.08 0.54
#